data_AF-A0A7C6UXD3-F1
#
_entry.id   AF-A0A7C6UXD3-F1
#
_cell.length_a   1.000
_cell.length_b   1.000
_cell.length_c   1.000
_cell.angle_alpha   90.00
_cell.angle_beta   90.00
_cell.angle_gamma   90.00
#
_symmetry.space_group_name_H-M   'P 1'
#
loop_
_entity.id
_entity.type
_entity.pdbx_description
1 polymer ?
#
loop_
_entity_poly.entity_id
_entity_poly.type
_entity_poly.pdbx_seq_one_letter_code
_entity_poly.pdbx_strand_id
1 'polypeptide(L)'
;MTIIPPNVVCPKCFSKDLYRFGKDKDGYQKYQCKHCKRQFAPDNPSLNNRSRHQGKYPNCPVCGKASFLHHDYTYYSNFRCCDKKCNHSFRVPKLINVKP
;
A
#
# COMPACT_ATOMS: atom_id res chain seq x y z
N MET A 1 11.73 -6.27 31.06
CA MET A 1 10.47 -5.72 30.52
C MET A 1 10.77 -5.08 29.19
N THR A 2 10.19 -5.58 28.08
CA THR A 2 10.46 -5.05 26.74
C THR A 2 9.63 -3.78 26.53
N ILE A 3 10.26 -2.63 26.74
CA ILE A 3 9.62 -1.32 26.57
C ILE A 3 9.33 -1.13 25.08
N ILE A 4 8.06 -1.15 24.72
CA ILE A 4 7.59 -0.77 23.37
C ILE A 4 7.48 0.76 23.37
N PRO A 5 8.02 1.46 22.36
CA PRO A 5 7.95 2.91 22.33
C PRO A 5 6.48 3.38 22.35
N PRO A 6 6.12 4.41 23.14
CA PRO A 6 4.74 4.84 23.34
C PRO A 6 4.05 5.34 22.06
N ASN A 7 4.83 5.68 21.04
CA ASN A 7 4.36 6.20 19.76
C ASN A 7 4.01 5.09 18.75
N VAL A 8 4.19 3.81 19.09
CA VAL A 8 3.89 2.71 18.17
C VAL A 8 2.44 2.25 18.36
N VAL A 9 1.63 2.38 17.31
CA VAL A 9 0.24 1.91 17.26
C VAL A 9 0.01 0.99 16.07
N CYS A 10 -0.93 0.06 16.19
CA CYS A 10 -1.28 -0.80 15.07
C CYS A 10 -1.85 0.02 13.89
N PRO A 11 -1.29 -0.06 12.67
CA PRO A 11 -1.78 0.71 11.53
C PRO A 11 -3.12 0.21 10.97
N LYS A 12 -3.62 -0.94 11.45
CA LYS A 12 -4.89 -1.53 10.98
C LYS A 12 -6.06 -1.24 11.92
N CYS A 13 -5.86 -1.32 13.23
CA CYS A 13 -6.93 -1.19 14.22
C CYS A 13 -6.62 -0.21 15.35
N PHE A 14 -5.52 0.54 15.25
CA PHE A 14 -5.10 1.59 16.20
C PHE A 14 -4.87 1.13 17.65
N SER A 15 -4.90 -0.18 17.92
CA SER A 15 -4.56 -0.72 19.23
C SER A 15 -3.09 -0.47 19.58
N LYS A 16 -2.85 -0.13 20.85
CA LYS A 16 -1.53 0.00 21.50
C LYS A 16 -1.03 -1.33 22.08
N ASP A 17 -1.87 -2.38 22.08
CA ASP A 17 -1.49 -3.70 22.58
C ASP A 17 -0.68 -4.45 21.53
N LEU A 18 0.64 -4.27 21.62
CA LEU A 18 1.64 -4.78 20.70
C LEU A 18 2.59 -5.72 21.43
N TYR A 19 3.21 -6.63 20.68
CA TYR A 19 4.35 -7.39 21.16
C TYR A 19 5.50 -7.33 20.17
N ARG A 20 6.74 -7.41 20.66
CA ARG A 20 7.95 -7.44 19.83
C ARG A 20 7.99 -8.74 19.02
N PHE A 21 7.93 -8.63 17.71
CA PHE A 21 7.90 -9.76 16.77
C PHE A 21 9.21 -9.89 15.99
N GLY A 22 10.34 -9.95 16.69
CA GLY A 22 11.66 -10.07 16.05
C GLY A 22 11.98 -8.90 15.11
N LYS A 23 12.81 -9.16 14.08
CA LYS A 23 13.24 -8.18 13.09
C LYS A 23 12.78 -8.57 11.68
N ASP A 24 12.69 -7.62 10.77
CA ASP A 24 12.51 -7.91 9.35
C ASP A 24 13.83 -8.28 8.66
N LYS A 25 13.77 -8.47 7.33
CA LYS A 25 14.94 -8.87 6.52
C LYS A 25 16.05 -7.82 6.54
N ASP A 26 15.70 -6.55 6.73
CA ASP A 26 16.64 -5.43 6.76
C ASP A 26 17.09 -5.12 8.21
N GLY A 27 16.65 -5.90 9.20
CA GLY A 27 17.06 -5.80 10.59
C GLY A 27 16.24 -4.83 11.46
N TYR A 28 15.16 -4.24 10.94
CA TYR A 28 14.30 -3.34 11.71
C TYR A 28 13.36 -4.11 12.62
N GLN A 29 13.10 -3.56 13.83
CA GLN A 29 12.23 -4.18 14.81
C GLN A 29 10.78 -4.24 14.31
N LYS A 30 10.22 -5.44 14.26
CA LYS A 30 8.80 -5.66 13.98
C LYS A 30 7.99 -5.69 15.26
N TYR A 31 6.76 -5.21 15.18
CA TYR A 31 5.73 -5.34 16.19
C TYR A 31 4.55 -6.11 15.60
N GLN A 32 3.93 -6.97 16.40
CA GLN A 32 2.67 -7.59 16.04
C GLN A 32 1.57 -7.13 17.01
N CYS A 33 0.43 -6.73 16.45
CA CYS A 33 -0.76 -6.40 17.23
C CYS A 33 -1.41 -7.66 17.79
N LYS A 34 -1.73 -7.67 19.09
CA LYS A 34 -2.34 -8.84 19.74
C LYS A 34 -3.77 -9.09 19.27
N HIS A 35 -4.53 -8.03 18.93
CA HIS A 35 -5.91 -8.13 18.47
C HIS A 35 -6.04 -8.62 17.02
N CYS A 36 -5.38 -7.94 16.07
CA CYS A 36 -5.57 -8.23 14.64
C CYS A 36 -4.42 -9.03 14.00
N LYS A 37 -3.42 -9.43 14.79
CA LYS A 37 -2.22 -10.19 14.39
C LYS A 37 -1.39 -9.56 13.26
N ARG A 38 -1.65 -8.29 12.92
CA ARG A 38 -0.89 -7.52 11.93
C ARG A 38 0.54 -7.31 12.43
N GLN A 39 1.51 -7.68 11.59
CA GLN A 39 2.93 -7.38 11.78
C GLN A 39 3.32 -6.14 11.00
N PHE A 40 4.15 -5.28 11.57
CA PHE A 40 4.67 -4.07 10.92
C PHE A 40 6.00 -3.65 11.57
N ALA A 41 6.87 -2.98 10.82
CA ALA A 41 8.10 -2.39 11.32
C ALA A 41 8.03 -0.87 11.11
N PRO A 42 7.69 -0.09 12.15
CA PRO A 42 7.51 1.36 12.06
C PRO A 42 8.82 2.09 11.81
N ASP A 43 9.97 1.45 12.01
CA ASP A 43 11.28 2.06 11.74
C ASP A 43 11.80 1.69 10.35
N ASN A 44 11.17 0.75 9.64
CA ASN A 44 11.60 0.39 8.30
C ASN A 44 11.11 1.44 7.29
N PRO A 45 12.01 2.25 6.69
CA PRO A 45 11.64 3.28 5.73
C PRO A 45 10.99 2.70 4.46
N SER A 46 11.29 1.44 4.11
CA SER A 46 10.66 0.77 2.96
C SER A 46 9.19 0.41 3.21
N LEU A 47 8.79 0.16 4.46
CA LEU A 47 7.41 -0.14 4.86
C LEU A 47 6.62 1.12 5.23
N ASN A 48 7.28 2.13 5.79
CA ASN A 48 6.71 3.47 6.02
C ASN A 48 6.50 4.26 4.75
N ASN A 49 7.12 3.85 3.65
CA ASN A 49 6.79 4.33 2.33
C ASN A 49 5.39 3.85 1.93
N ARG A 50 4.35 4.49 2.48
CA ARG A 50 3.06 4.69 1.77
C ARG A 50 3.31 5.30 0.38
N SER A 51 4.46 5.94 0.17
CA SER A 51 4.96 6.38 -1.14
C SER A 51 5.29 5.24 -2.11
N ARG A 52 5.69 4.02 -1.65
CA ARG A 52 5.83 2.85 -2.55
C ARG A 52 4.47 2.26 -2.97
N HIS A 53 3.37 2.73 -2.40
CA HIS A 53 2.03 2.58 -2.97
C HIS A 53 1.71 3.66 -4.01
N GLN A 54 2.69 4.43 -4.48
CA GLN A 54 2.72 4.85 -5.88
C GLN A 54 3.00 3.59 -6.70
N GLY A 55 1.98 2.74 -6.82
CA GLY A 55 2.03 1.69 -7.83
C GLY A 55 2.37 2.34 -9.17
N LYS A 56 3.09 1.62 -10.04
CA LYS A 56 3.34 2.02 -11.43
C LYS A 56 2.06 2.48 -12.15
N TYR A 57 0.91 2.05 -11.65
CA TYR A 57 -0.43 2.32 -12.14
C TYR A 57 -1.33 2.93 -11.04
N PRO A 58 -2.31 3.76 -11.42
CA PRO A 58 -3.22 4.43 -10.49
C PRO A 58 -4.04 3.42 -9.67
N ASN A 59 -4.47 3.81 -8.47
CA ASN A 59 -5.39 2.98 -7.69
C ASN A 59 -6.81 3.02 -8.29
N CYS A 60 -7.60 1.98 -8.02
CA CYS A 60 -8.98 1.91 -8.44
C CYS A 60 -9.80 3.04 -7.81
N PRO A 61 -10.53 3.86 -8.60
CA PRO A 61 -11.30 4.98 -8.09
C PRO A 61 -12.50 4.56 -7.23
N VAL A 62 -12.96 3.31 -7.35
CA VAL A 62 -14.13 2.80 -6.63
C VAL A 62 -13.76 2.25 -5.26
N CYS A 63 -12.68 1.47 -5.16
CA CYS A 63 -12.36 0.73 -3.92
C CYS A 63 -10.98 1.07 -3.34
N GLY A 64 -10.21 1.95 -3.99
CA GLY A 64 -8.87 2.36 -3.55
C GLY A 64 -7.79 1.28 -3.63
N LYS A 65 -8.12 0.06 -4.07
CA LYS A 65 -7.16 -1.03 -4.23
C LYS A 65 -6.31 -0.84 -5.49
N ALA A 66 -5.17 -1.53 -5.52
CA ALA A 66 -4.26 -1.50 -6.66
C ALA A 66 -4.96 -1.89 -7.96
N SER A 67 -4.50 -1.29 -9.06
CA SER A 67 -4.89 -1.66 -10.42
C SER A 67 -3.69 -2.10 -11.24
N PHE A 68 -3.95 -2.72 -12.39
CA PHE A 68 -2.95 -3.05 -13.39
C PHE A 68 -3.34 -2.48 -14.76
N LEU A 69 -2.34 -2.19 -15.60
CA LEU A 69 -2.56 -1.81 -16.99
C LEU A 69 -3.15 -2.99 -17.76
N HIS A 70 -4.37 -2.82 -18.26
CA HIS A 70 -5.07 -3.84 -19.03
C HIS A 70 -4.80 -3.66 -20.52
N HIS A 71 -4.96 -2.43 -21.02
CA HIS A 71 -4.61 -2.07 -22.39
C HIS A 71 -4.01 -0.67 -22.44
N ASP A 72 -3.06 -0.47 -23.36
CA ASP A 72 -2.44 0.82 -23.57
C ASP A 72 -2.72 1.31 -24.99
N TYR A 73 -3.59 2.32 -25.12
CA TYR A 73 -3.95 2.91 -26.42
C TYR A 73 -3.19 4.22 -26.63
N THR A 74 -3.24 4.73 -27.86
CA THR A 74 -2.54 5.97 -28.24
C THR A 74 -2.97 7.17 -27.40
N TYR A 75 -4.28 7.32 -27.14
CA TYR A 75 -4.85 8.48 -26.47
C TYR A 75 -5.12 8.28 -24.97
N TYR A 76 -5.20 7.02 -24.51
CA TYR A 76 -5.51 6.69 -23.13
C TYR A 76 -4.98 5.32 -22.74
N SER A 77 -4.73 5.13 -21.45
CA SER A 77 -4.43 3.82 -20.85
C SER A 77 -5.65 3.31 -20.10
N ASN A 78 -5.99 2.04 -20.27
CA ASN A 78 -7.09 1.37 -19.58
C ASN A 78 -6.54 0.51 -18.44
N PHE A 79 -7.05 0.72 -17.23
CA PHE A 79 -6.64 0.06 -16.00
C PHE A 79 -7.76 -0.83 -15.46
N ARG A 80 -7.39 -1.92 -14.80
CA ARG A 80 -8.33 -2.84 -14.15
C ARG A 80 -7.95 -3.08 -12.70
N CYS A 81 -8.94 -3.04 -11.81
CA CYS A 81 -8.75 -3.32 -10.40
C CYS A 81 -8.30 -4.77 -10.16
N CYS A 82 -7.32 -5.00 -9.29
CA CYS A 82 -6.84 -6.33 -8.93
C CYS A 82 -7.80 -7.11 -8.01
N ASP A 83 -8.77 -6.44 -7.40
CA ASP A 83 -9.77 -7.10 -6.55
C ASP A 83 -10.88 -7.71 -7.40
N LYS A 84 -10.98 -9.04 -7.42
CA LYS A 84 -12.01 -9.77 -8.18
C LYS A 84 -13.44 -9.36 -7.84
N LYS A 85 -13.71 -8.91 -6.60
CA LYS A 85 -15.05 -8.45 -6.20
C LYS A 85 -15.40 -7.10 -6.82
N CYS A 86 -14.43 -6.21 -6.93
CA CYS A 86 -14.61 -4.90 -7.55
C CYS A 86 -14.53 -5.03 -9.07
N ASN A 87 -13.43 -5.61 -9.56
CA ASN A 87 -13.13 -5.85 -10.96
C ASN A 87 -13.52 -4.64 -11.82
N HIS A 88 -13.22 -3.43 -11.36
CA HIS A 88 -13.63 -2.21 -12.05
C HIS A 88 -12.56 -1.80 -13.07
N SER A 89 -12.97 -1.43 -14.29
CA SER A 89 -12.09 -0.88 -15.32
C SER A 89 -12.29 0.61 -15.50
N PHE A 90 -11.21 1.36 -15.66
CA PHE A 90 -11.23 2.81 -15.84
C PHE A 90 -10.11 3.28 -16.77
N ARG A 91 -10.33 4.41 -17.45
CA ARG A 91 -9.40 4.96 -18.46
C ARG A 91 -8.72 6.21 -17.92
N VAL A 92 -7.43 6.38 -18.21
CA VAL A 92 -6.68 7.60 -17.91
C VAL A 92 -6.14 8.16 -19.23
N PRO A 93 -6.48 9.41 -19.60
CA PRO A 93 -5.95 10.06 -20.79
C PRO A 93 -4.43 10.21 -20.75
N LYS A 94 -3.78 10.07 -21.90
CA LYS A 94 -2.36 10.38 -22.06
C LYS A 94 -2.20 11.86 -22.42
N LEU A 95 -1.22 12.52 -21.81
CA LEU A 95 -0.80 13.86 -22.23
C LEU A 95 0.08 13.72 -23.47
N ILE A 96 -0.55 13.80 -24.64
CA ILE A 96 0.13 13.79 -25.94
C ILE A 96 0.24 15.24 -26.40
N ASN A 97 1.49 15.72 -26.54
CA ASN A 97 1.74 16.96 -27.25
C ASN A 97 1.44 16.73 -28.73
N VAL A 98 0.27 17.22 -29.18
CA VAL A 98 -0.04 17.31 -30.59
C VAL A 98 0.89 18.40 -31.15
N LYS A 99 1.91 17.99 -31.92
CA LYS A 99 2.66 18.95 -32.72
C LYS A 99 1.71 19.53 -33.78
N PRO A 100 1.73 20.86 -33.99
CA PRO A 100 0.83 21.54 -34.92
C PRO A 100 0.96 21.04 -36.34
#